data_AF-M5JTH5-F1
#
_entry.id   AF-M5JTH5-F1
#
_cell.length_a   1.000
_cell.length_b   1.000
_cell.length_c   1.000
_cell.angle_alpha   90.00
_cell.angle_beta   90.00
_cell.angle_gamma   90.00
#
_symmetry.space_group_name_H-M   'P 1'
#
loop_
_entity.id
_entity.type
_entity.pdbx_description
1 polymer ?
#
loop_
_entity_poly.entity_id
_entity_poly.type
_entity_poly.pdbx_seq_one_letter_code
_entity_poly.pdbx_strand_id
1 'polypeptide(L)'
;MPSGEARRTCLGNWPVLLASGPPLVYAAIKETVRRAESEDFQTMMNLIMRRKLATVDILYGSEDNLEGARAFAEKRDPVWKGK
;
A
#
# COMPACT_ATOMS: atom_id res chain seq x y z
N MET A 1 -5.57 32.99 0.33
CA MET A 1 -6.15 31.67 0.69
C MET A 1 -6.88 31.13 -0.53
N PRO A 2 -6.65 29.88 -0.98
CA PRO A 2 -7.37 29.34 -2.14
C PRO A 2 -8.87 29.22 -1.82
N SER A 3 -9.72 29.46 -2.83
CA SER A 3 -11.18 29.47 -2.70
C SER A 3 -11.74 28.11 -2.24
N GLY A 4 -12.97 28.11 -1.70
CA GLY A 4 -13.65 26.89 -1.24
C GLY A 4 -13.86 25.85 -2.35
N GLU A 5 -13.92 26.28 -3.60
CA GLU A 5 -14.01 25.44 -4.79
C GLU A 5 -12.65 24.84 -5.17
N ALA A 6 -11.57 25.64 -5.14
CA ALA A 6 -10.21 25.13 -5.33
C ALA A 6 -9.82 24.08 -4.28
N ARG A 7 -10.23 24.25 -3.02
CA ARG A 7 -10.04 23.22 -1.98
C ARG A 7 -10.81 21.94 -2.30
N ARG A 8 -12.01 22.04 -2.88
CA ARG A 8 -12.85 20.89 -3.25
C ARG A 8 -12.27 20.15 -4.47
N THR A 9 -11.65 20.87 -5.40
CA THR A 9 -10.99 20.28 -6.58
C THR A 9 -9.60 19.70 -6.26
N CYS A 10 -8.80 20.37 -5.41
CA CYS A 10 -7.50 19.85 -4.96
C CYS A 10 -7.62 18.66 -3.99
N LEU A 11 -8.74 18.55 -3.26
CA LEU A 11 -9.09 17.37 -2.47
C LEU A 11 -10.00 16.39 -3.24
N GLY A 12 -10.37 16.71 -4.48
CA GLY A 12 -11.34 15.97 -5.26
C GLY A 12 -10.79 14.62 -5.69
N ASN A 13 -11.53 13.55 -5.38
CA ASN A 13 -11.29 12.15 -5.75
C ASN A 13 -10.11 11.41 -5.07
N TRP A 14 -9.13 12.08 -4.44
CA TRP A 14 -8.00 11.37 -3.80
C TRP A 14 -8.40 10.29 -2.78
N PRO A 15 -9.40 10.49 -1.89
CA PRO A 15 -9.85 9.43 -0.99
C PRO A 15 -10.43 8.22 -1.71
N VAL A 16 -11.14 8.44 -2.81
CA VAL A 16 -11.73 7.36 -3.62
C VAL A 16 -10.62 6.59 -4.34
N LEU A 17 -9.61 7.29 -4.86
CA LEU A 17 -8.42 6.67 -5.46
C LEU A 17 -7.63 5.82 -4.46
N LEU A 18 -7.48 6.29 -3.22
CA LEU A 18 -6.85 5.50 -2.16
C LEU A 18 -7.73 4.32 -1.72
N ALA A 19 -9.05 4.45 -1.72
CA ALA A 19 -9.95 3.38 -1.35
C ALA A 19 -10.03 2.27 -2.42
N SER A 20 -9.83 2.60 -3.70
CA SER A 20 -9.83 1.63 -4.79
C SER A 20 -8.50 0.89 -5.00
N GLY A 21 -7.42 1.36 -4.38
CA GLY A 21 -6.11 0.74 -4.48
C GLY A 21 -5.90 -0.49 -3.57
N PRO A 22 -4.73 -1.13 -3.64
CA PRO A 22 -4.43 -2.36 -2.91
C PRO A 22 -4.31 -2.10 -1.39
N PRO A 23 -5.27 -2.55 -0.56
CA PRO A 23 -5.31 -2.20 0.85
C PRO A 23 -4.11 -2.74 1.64
N LEU A 24 -3.67 -3.97 1.34
CA LEU A 24 -2.55 -4.61 2.03
C LEU A 24 -1.19 -4.00 1.66
N VAL A 25 -1.02 -3.53 0.41
CA VAL A 25 0.18 -2.81 -0.01
C VAL A 25 0.28 -1.47 0.70
N TYR A 26 -0.84 -0.74 0.83
CA TYR A 26 -0.85 0.52 1.58
C TYR A 26 -0.54 0.32 3.05
N ALA A 27 -1.05 -0.74 3.68
CA ALA A 27 -0.69 -1.09 5.05
C ALA A 27 0.82 -1.38 5.19
N ALA A 28 1.37 -2.19 4.27
CA ALA A 28 2.78 -2.55 4.26
C ALA A 28 3.72 -1.34 4.09
N ILE A 29 3.41 -0.44 3.14
CA ILE A 29 4.18 0.78 2.92
C ILE A 29 4.12 1.69 4.15
N LYS A 30 2.93 1.85 4.75
CA LYS A 30 2.76 2.69 5.94
C LYS A 30 3.57 2.17 7.13
N GLU A 31 3.51 0.87 7.44
CA GLU A 31 4.31 0.29 8.53
C GLU A 31 5.81 0.42 8.23
N THR A 32 6.22 0.09 7.00
CA THR A 32 7.63 0.14 6.59
C THR A 32 8.21 1.54 6.72
N VAL A 33 7.53 2.56 6.18
CA VAL A 33 7.98 3.96 6.25
C VAL A 33 7.99 4.43 7.70
N ARG A 34 6.95 4.14 8.49
CA ARG A 34 6.90 4.54 9.90
C ARG A 34 8.05 3.96 10.70
N ARG A 35 8.42 2.70 10.45
CA ARG A 35 9.49 2.04 11.20
C ARG A 35 10.88 2.47 10.74
N ALA A 36 11.04 2.73 9.44
CA ALA A 36 12.30 3.22 8.87
C ALA A 36 12.71 4.61 9.39
N GLU A 37 11.78 5.40 9.95
CA GLU A 37 12.11 6.69 10.57
C GLU A 37 13.02 6.55 11.81
N SER A 38 13.00 5.40 12.50
CA SER A 38 13.72 5.19 13.76
C SER A 38 14.77 4.08 13.73
N GLU A 39 14.83 3.29 12.66
CA GLU A 39 15.65 2.08 12.54
C GLU A 39 16.78 2.29 11.52
N ASP A 40 17.92 1.62 11.72
CA ASP A 40 18.99 1.65 10.72
C ASP A 40 18.63 0.85 9.45
N PHE A 41 19.35 1.12 8.37
CA PHE A 41 19.09 0.50 7.06
C PHE A 41 19.18 -1.03 7.10
N GLN A 42 20.22 -1.58 7.73
CA GLN A 42 20.44 -3.03 7.73
C GLN A 42 19.37 -3.75 8.55
N THR A 43 18.95 -3.16 9.67
CA THR A 43 17.83 -3.64 10.48
C THR A 43 16.53 -3.62 9.69
N MET A 44 16.20 -2.52 9.00
CA MET A 44 14.99 -2.48 8.17
C MET A 44 15.00 -3.50 7.03
N MET A 45 16.12 -3.64 6.33
CA MET A 45 16.24 -4.64 5.28
C MET A 45 16.04 -6.05 5.82
N ASN A 46 16.58 -6.38 7.00
CA ASN A 46 16.35 -7.67 7.66
C ASN A 46 14.88 -7.88 8.02
N LEU A 47 14.19 -6.85 8.52
CA LEU A 47 12.78 -6.94 8.88
C LEU A 47 11.88 -7.18 7.65
N ILE A 48 12.16 -6.52 6.52
CA ILE A 48 11.37 -6.66 5.30
C ILE A 48 11.66 -7.99 4.62
N MET A 49 12.93 -8.29 4.31
CA MET A 49 13.30 -9.48 3.54
C MET A 49 12.96 -10.78 4.27
N ARG A 50 12.94 -10.77 5.61
CA ARG A 50 12.56 -11.92 6.43
C ARG A 50 11.10 -11.90 6.87
N ARG A 51 10.27 -11.01 6.31
CA ARG A 51 8.82 -10.88 6.59
C ARG A 51 8.53 -10.78 8.10
N LYS A 52 9.29 -9.94 8.81
CA LYS A 52 9.14 -9.71 10.27
C LYS A 52 8.27 -8.52 10.61
N LEU A 53 7.85 -7.73 9.63
CA LEU A 53 6.77 -6.75 9.78
C LEU A 53 5.44 -7.46 9.54
N ALA A 54 4.47 -7.24 10.41
CA ALA A 54 3.19 -7.96 10.38
C ALA A 54 2.44 -7.70 9.07
N THR A 55 2.43 -6.45 8.60
CA THR A 55 1.75 -6.09 7.33
C THR A 55 2.46 -6.65 6.10
N VAL A 56 3.80 -6.75 6.12
CA VAL A 56 4.59 -7.37 5.06
C VAL A 56 4.32 -8.86 5.00
N ASP A 57 4.26 -9.53 6.16
CA ASP A 57 3.97 -10.95 6.21
C ASP A 57 2.56 -11.28 5.69
N ILE A 58 1.55 -10.50 6.11
CA ILE A 58 0.18 -10.61 5.60
C ILE A 58 0.13 -10.37 4.09
N LEU A 59 0.75 -9.29 3.59
CA LEU A 59 0.78 -8.99 2.16
C LEU A 59 1.36 -10.14 1.35
N TYR A 60 2.56 -10.64 1.70
CA TYR A 60 3.19 -11.72 0.94
C TYR A 60 2.47 -13.07 1.07
N GLY A 61 1.65 -13.26 2.09
CA GLY A 61 0.80 -14.45 2.27
C GLY A 61 -0.59 -14.35 1.61
N SER A 62 -0.94 -13.19 1.05
CA SER A 62 -2.32 -12.88 0.64
C SER A 62 -2.71 -13.40 -0.74
N GLU A 63 -4.02 -13.62 -0.96
CA GLU A 63 -4.59 -13.80 -2.30
C GLU A 63 -4.36 -12.56 -3.17
N ASP A 64 -4.40 -11.37 -2.55
CA ASP A 64 -4.20 -10.09 -3.22
C ASP A 64 -2.81 -9.95 -3.86
N ASN A 65 -1.76 -10.51 -3.25
CA ASN A 65 -0.43 -10.49 -3.84
C ASN A 65 -0.37 -11.28 -5.16
N LEU A 66 -1.06 -12.43 -5.22
CA LEU A 66 -1.18 -13.21 -6.45
C LEU A 66 -2.09 -12.52 -7.48
N GLU A 67 -3.20 -11.94 -7.02
CA GLU A 67 -4.13 -11.20 -7.89
C GLU A 67 -3.45 -10.01 -8.55
N GLY A 68 -2.63 -9.24 -7.81
CA GLY A 68 -1.91 -8.10 -8.38
C GLY A 68 -0.96 -8.53 -9.51
N ALA A 69 -0.20 -9.60 -9.30
CA ALA A 69 0.69 -10.14 -10.32
C ALA A 69 -0.08 -10.67 -11.54
N ARG A 70 -1.21 -11.35 -11.32
CA ARG A 70 -2.06 -11.88 -12.39
C ARG A 70 -2.73 -10.77 -13.19
N ALA A 71 -3.37 -9.80 -12.52
CA ALA A 71 -4.03 -8.68 -13.17
C ALA A 71 -3.05 -7.85 -14.01
N PHE A 72 -1.81 -7.68 -13.53
CA PHE A 72 -0.73 -7.07 -14.29
C PHE A 72 -0.39 -7.86 -15.56
N ALA A 73 -0.18 -9.18 -15.44
CA ALA A 73 0.11 -10.04 -16.59
C ALA A 73 -1.04 -10.06 -17.63
N GLU A 74 -2.28 -10.03 -17.15
CA GLU A 74 -3.51 -10.03 -17.96
C GLU A 74 -3.92 -8.62 -18.45
N LYS A 75 -3.22 -7.55 -18.04
CA LYS A 75 -3.51 -6.14 -18.37
C LYS A 75 -4.95 -5.71 -18.06
N ARG A 76 -5.47 -6.15 -16.90
CA ARG A 76 -6.80 -5.76 -16.41
C ARG A 76 -6.69 -5.10 -15.04
N ASP A 77 -7.77 -4.47 -14.61
CA ASP A 77 -7.85 -3.96 -13.25
C ASP A 77 -7.89 -5.12 -12.24
N PRO A 78 -7.14 -5.01 -11.13
CA PRO A 78 -7.13 -5.99 -10.06
C PRO A 78 -8.38 -5.88 -9.18
N VAL A 79 -8.81 -7.02 -8.62
CA VAL A 79 -9.91 -7.08 -7.65
C VAL A 79 -9.38 -7.44 -6.27
N TRP A 80 -9.13 -6.42 -5.45
CA TRP A 80 -8.61 -6.57 -4.10
C TRP A 80 -9.68 -7.09 -3.12
N LYS A 81 -9.31 -8.05 -2.28
CA LYS A 81 -10.17 -8.63 -1.24
C LYS A 81 -9.68 -8.35 0.18
N GLY A 82 -8.47 -7.82 0.33
CA GLY A 82 -7.84 -7.54 1.63
C GLY A 82 -7.43 -8.81 2.39
N LYS A 83 -7.15 -9.90 1.68
CA LYS A 83 -6.80 -11.20 2.25
C LYS A 83 -5.88 -11.99 1.35
#